data_AF-A0A2P6FAX6-F1
#
_entry.id   AF-A0A2P6FAX6-F1
#
_cell.length_a   1.000
_cell.length_b   1.000
_cell.length_c   1.000
_cell.angle_alpha   90.00
_cell.angle_beta   90.00
_cell.angle_gamma   90.00
#
_symmetry.space_group_name_H-M   'P 1'
#
loop_
_entity.id
_entity.type
_entity.pdbx_description
1 polymer ?
#
loop_
_entity_poly.entity_id
_entity_poly.type
_entity_poly.pdbx_seq_one_letter_code
_entity_poly.pdbx_strand_id
1 'polypeptide(L)'
;MFWQLQMAFGKNFYPQLNQTYRAMLNTEKNELNSDQVKIQNFIIHASKISGYNLAPFFQEWGLQPAKETKNIISKYQRLTKPIWNNIIEESTKEHPIVQKIVPIKK
;
A
#
# COMPACT_ATOMS: atom_id res chain seq x y z
N MET A 1 -0.65 1.47 -11.20
CA MET A 1 -0.43 1.04 -9.80
C MET A 1 -0.90 2.09 -8.80
N PHE A 2 -0.25 3.26 -8.73
CA PHE A 2 -0.52 4.25 -7.67
C PHE A 2 -1.98 4.74 -7.62
N TRP A 3 -2.55 5.11 -8.77
CA TRP A 3 -3.95 5.53 -8.82
C TRP A 3 -4.93 4.46 -8.34
N GLN A 4 -4.63 3.18 -8.54
CA GLN A 4 -5.48 2.06 -8.11
C GLN A 4 -5.56 1.97 -6.58
N LEU A 5 -4.47 2.30 -5.88
CA LEU A 5 -4.46 2.39 -4.42
C LEU A 5 -5.34 3.55 -3.94
N GLN A 6 -5.29 4.71 -4.61
CA GLN A 6 -6.16 5.83 -4.29
C GLN A 6 -7.63 5.52 -4.58
N MET A 7 -7.94 4.82 -5.66
CA MET A 7 -9.30 4.36 -5.96
C MET A 7 -9.80 3.34 -4.93
N ALA A 8 -8.93 2.42 -4.50
CA ALA A 8 -9.28 1.38 -3.54
C ALA A 8 -9.47 1.94 -2.12
N PHE A 9 -8.53 2.73 -1.62
CA PHE A 9 -8.48 3.18 -0.22
C PHE A 9 -8.99 4.61 -0.01
N GLY A 10 -9.19 5.35 -1.09
CA GLY A 10 -9.70 6.72 -1.08
C GLY A 10 -8.61 7.79 -1.05
N LYS A 11 -9.05 9.05 -1.16
CA LYS A 11 -8.19 10.24 -1.26
C LYS A 11 -7.25 10.49 -0.07
N ASN A 12 -7.55 9.92 1.10
CA ASN A 12 -6.76 10.12 2.32
C ASN A 12 -5.55 9.17 2.42
N PHE A 13 -5.47 8.16 1.55
CA PHE A 13 -4.40 7.17 1.58
C PHE A 13 -3.01 7.80 1.37
N TYR A 14 -2.83 8.57 0.28
CA TYR A 14 -1.55 9.22 -0.01
C TYR A 14 -1.15 10.31 0.98
N PRO A 15 -2.06 11.18 1.46
CA PRO A 15 -1.77 12.09 2.55
C PRO A 15 -1.21 11.39 3.80
N GLN A 16 -1.81 10.27 4.24
CA GLN A 16 -1.33 9.48 5.38
C GLN A 16 0.01 8.80 5.10
N LEU A 17 0.20 8.28 3.89
CA LEU A 17 1.46 7.66 3.47
C LEU A 17 2.60 8.67 3.49
N ASN A 18 2.40 9.84 2.90
CA ASN A 18 3.38 10.92 2.86
C ASN A 18 3.69 11.45 4.26
N GLN A 19 2.70 11.53 5.15
CA GLN A 19 2.93 11.91 6.55
C GLN A 19 3.81 10.88 7.27
N THR A 20 3.55 9.59 7.05
CA THR A 20 4.35 8.50 7.64
C THR A 20 5.79 8.55 7.14
N TYR A 21 6.00 8.76 5.83
CA TYR A 21 7.34 8.91 5.27
C TYR A 21 8.09 10.12 5.83
N ARG A 22 7.43 11.29 5.97
CA ARG A 22 8.07 12.47 6.58
C ARG A 22 8.48 12.21 8.03
N ALA A 23 7.62 11.54 8.81
CA ALA A 23 7.95 11.20 10.19
C ALA A 23 9.15 10.23 10.26
N MET A 24 9.17 9.21 9.39
CA MET A 24 10.27 8.25 9.30
C MET A 24 11.58 8.91 8.88
N LEU A 25 11.58 9.76 7.86
CA LEU A 25 12.78 10.45 7.39
C LEU A 25 13.40 11.37 8.46
N ASN A 26 12.56 11.91 9.36
CA ASN A 26 13.03 12.74 10.47
C ASN A 26 13.67 11.92 11.59
N THR A 27 13.34 10.63 11.74
CA THR A 27 13.85 9.75 12.80
C THR A 27 14.97 8.84 12.32
N GLU A 28 14.81 8.25 11.13
CA GLU A 28 15.67 7.23 10.54
C GLU A 28 16.39 7.87 9.34
N LYS A 29 17.40 8.68 9.66
CA LYS A 29 18.01 9.66 8.73
C LYS A 29 18.63 9.04 7.46
N ASN A 30 18.74 7.72 7.30
CA ASN A 30 19.51 7.09 6.22
C ASN A 30 19.08 5.65 5.85
N GLU A 31 17.80 5.26 5.90
CA GLU A 31 17.43 3.87 5.55
C GLU A 31 16.98 3.67 4.08
N LEU A 32 16.70 4.74 3.33
CA LEU A 32 16.27 4.66 1.93
C LEU A 32 17.44 4.72 0.92
N ASN A 33 18.50 3.96 1.17
CA ASN A 33 19.75 4.02 0.41
C ASN A 33 19.69 3.33 -0.96
N SER A 34 18.68 2.49 -1.21
CA SER A 34 18.51 1.74 -2.45
C SER A 34 17.05 1.73 -2.88
N ASP A 35 16.80 1.65 -4.19
CA ASP A 35 15.45 1.56 -4.75
C ASP A 35 14.73 0.30 -4.29
N GLN A 36 15.45 -0.81 -4.07
CA GLN A 36 14.86 -2.01 -3.49
C GLN A 36 14.32 -1.73 -2.09
N VAL A 37 15.07 -1.02 -1.24
CA VAL A 37 14.65 -0.68 0.12
C VAL A 37 13.46 0.28 0.11
N LYS A 38 13.42 1.22 -0.84
CA LYS A 38 12.26 2.11 -1.03
C LYS A 38 11.01 1.32 -1.41
N ILE A 39 11.12 0.36 -2.33
CA ILE A 39 10.01 -0.50 -2.74
C ILE A 39 9.52 -1.33 -1.55
N GLN A 40 10.41 -1.97 -0.80
CA GLN A 40 10.01 -2.77 0.37
C GLN A 40 9.31 -1.91 1.43
N ASN A 41 9.85 -0.73 1.75
CA ASN A 41 9.22 0.22 2.66
C ASN A 41 7.84 0.65 2.16
N PHE A 42 7.69 0.91 0.86
CA PHE A 42 6.40 1.29 0.27
C PHE A 42 5.36 0.20 0.51
N ILE A 43 5.71 -1.07 0.28
CA ILE A 43 4.80 -2.21 0.51
C ILE A 43 4.39 -2.29 1.99
N ILE A 44 5.35 -2.12 2.91
CA ILE A 44 5.11 -2.18 4.36
C ILE A 44 4.17 -1.06 4.80
N HIS A 45 4.48 0.19 4.44
CA HIS A 45 3.70 1.36 4.88
C HIS A 45 2.33 1.40 4.22
N ALA A 46 2.22 1.04 2.94
CA ALA A 46 0.94 0.91 2.26
C ALA A 46 0.05 -0.15 2.93
N SER A 47 0.62 -1.30 3.30
CA SER A 47 -0.09 -2.37 4.02
C SER A 47 -0.52 -1.91 5.42
N LYS A 48 0.36 -1.17 6.11
CA LYS A 48 0.06 -0.58 7.43
C LYS A 48 -1.11 0.40 7.37
N ILE A 49 -1.10 1.33 6.42
CA ILE A 49 -2.12 2.37 6.32
C ILE A 49 -3.46 1.80 5.87
N SER A 50 -3.45 0.86 4.93
CA SER A 50 -4.67 0.18 4.49
C SER A 50 -5.24 -0.76 5.54
N GLY A 51 -4.40 -1.31 6.42
CA GLY A 51 -4.77 -2.39 7.33
C GLY A 51 -4.87 -3.76 6.64
N TYR A 52 -4.48 -3.85 5.36
CA TYR A 52 -4.49 -5.06 4.56
C TYR A 52 -3.09 -5.49 4.13
N ASN A 53 -2.92 -6.80 3.94
CA ASN A 53 -1.75 -7.36 3.30
C ASN A 53 -1.83 -7.09 1.79
N LEU A 54 -1.02 -6.14 1.32
CA LEU A 54 -0.95 -5.74 -0.08
C LEU A 54 0.04 -6.56 -0.92
N ALA A 55 0.65 -7.62 -0.36
CA ALA A 55 1.55 -8.51 -1.11
C ALA A 55 0.99 -8.94 -2.48
N PRO A 56 -0.24 -9.49 -2.59
CA PRO A 56 -0.74 -9.96 -3.89
C PRO A 56 -0.89 -8.81 -4.88
N PHE A 57 -1.33 -7.63 -4.44
CA PHE A 57 -1.43 -6.45 -5.32
C PHE A 57 -0.07 -6.06 -5.91
N PHE A 58 0.98 -6.02 -5.09
CA PHE A 58 2.31 -5.66 -5.58
C PHE A 58 2.94 -6.75 -6.46
N GLN A 59 2.63 -8.01 -6.20
CA GLN A 59 3.06 -9.13 -7.03
C GLN A 59 2.47 -9.06 -8.44
N GLU A 60 1.19 -8.70 -8.59
CA GLU A 60 0.56 -8.45 -9.90
C GLU A 60 1.24 -7.30 -10.67
N TRP A 61 1.80 -6.33 -9.95
CA TRP A 61 2.59 -5.24 -10.53
C TRP A 61 4.07 -5.58 -10.77
N GLY A 62 4.48 -6.83 -10.54
CA GLY A 62 5.88 -7.27 -10.71
C GLY A 62 6.82 -6.88 -9.56
N LEU A 63 6.29 -6.28 -8.48
CA LEU A 63 7.06 -5.88 -7.30
C LEU A 63 7.01 -6.99 -6.26
N GLN A 64 8.07 -7.80 -6.19
CA GLN A 64 8.13 -8.92 -5.25
C GLN A 64 8.49 -8.45 -3.83
N PRO A 65 7.61 -8.68 -2.83
CA PRO A 65 7.95 -8.38 -1.45
C PRO A 65 9.00 -9.38 -0.93
N ALA A 66 10.03 -8.86 -0.28
CA ALA A 66 11.06 -9.64 0.39
C ALA A 66 10.46 -10.50 1.51
N LYS A 67 11.19 -11.53 1.94
CA LYS A 67 10.74 -12.43 3.02
C LYS A 67 10.44 -11.67 4.32
N GLU A 68 11.27 -10.69 4.65
CA GLU A 68 11.08 -9.81 5.82
C GLU A 68 9.81 -8.96 5.68
N THR A 69 9.62 -8.32 4.54
CA THR A 69 8.40 -7.56 4.21
C THR A 69 7.15 -8.42 4.33
N LYS A 70 7.16 -9.64 3.79
CA LYS A 70 6.05 -10.60 3.89
C LYS A 70 5.73 -10.94 5.33
N ASN A 71 6.74 -11.13 6.19
CA ASN A 71 6.53 -11.37 7.61
C ASN A 71 5.88 -10.16 8.29
N ILE A 72 6.35 -8.94 8.02
CA ILE A 72 5.81 -7.70 8.61
C ILE A 72 4.35 -7.49 8.23
N ILE A 73 3.99 -7.74 6.96
CA ILE A 73 2.63 -7.50 6.46
C ILE A 73 1.68 -8.67 6.70
N SER A 74 2.18 -9.85 7.12
CA SER A 74 1.37 -11.04 7.40
C SER A 74 0.36 -10.84 8.53
N LYS A 75 0.62 -9.88 9.44
CA LYS A 75 -0.28 -9.48 10.53
C LYS A 75 -1.54 -8.74 10.08
N TYR A 76 -1.55 -8.22 8.85
CA TYR A 76 -2.68 -7.46 8.32
C TYR A 76 -3.70 -8.38 7.62
N GLN A 77 -4.93 -7.91 7.47
CA GLN A 77 -6.00 -8.70 6.87
C GLN A 77 -5.73 -8.98 5.39
N ARG A 78 -6.08 -10.16 4.88
CA ARG A 78 -5.94 -10.44 3.44
C ARG A 78 -6.86 -9.55 2.61
N LEU A 79 -6.38 -9.13 1.44
CA LEU A 79 -7.18 -8.39 0.46
C LEU A 79 -8.44 -9.21 0.08
N THR A 80 -9.62 -8.59 0.21
CA THR A 80 -10.91 -9.22 -0.13
C THR A 80 -11.31 -8.99 -1.58
N LYS A 81 -10.71 -8.00 -2.24
CA LYS A 81 -11.05 -7.59 -3.60
C LYS A 81 -9.80 -7.50 -4.47
N PRO A 82 -9.88 -7.82 -5.77
CA PRO A 82 -8.79 -7.68 -6.71
C PRO A 82 -8.59 -6.21 -7.12
N ILE A 83 -8.09 -5.39 -6.20
CA ILE A 83 -7.93 -3.93 -6.40
C ILE A 83 -6.97 -3.59 -7.56
N TRP A 84 -6.16 -4.55 -8.02
CA TRP A 84 -5.30 -4.43 -9.21
C TRP A 84 -6.08 -4.32 -10.52
N ASN A 85 -7.36 -4.68 -10.54
CA ASN A 85 -8.24 -4.52 -11.71
C ASN A 85 -8.84 -3.11 -11.85
N ASN A 86 -8.55 -2.18 -10.92
CA ASN A 86 -8.99 -0.79 -11.07
C ASN A 86 -8.26 -0.13 -12.26
N ILE A 87 -8.91 -0.02 -13.41
CA ILE A 87 -8.35 0.63 -14.60
C ILE A 87 -8.96 2.02 -14.80
N ILE A 88 -8.30 2.87 -15.59
CA ILE A 88 -8.83 4.17 -15.99
C ILE A 88 -9.78 3.96 -17.17
N GLU A 89 -10.87 3.22 -16.95
CA GLU A 89 -12.02 3.18 -17.86
C GLU A 89 -13.17 3.99 -17.26
N GLU A 90 -14.03 4.56 -18.10
CA GLU A 90 -15.22 5.34 -17.71
C GLU A 90 -16.07 4.58 -16.66
N SER A 91 -16.25 3.27 -16.87
CA SER A 91 -16.98 2.35 -15.98
C SER A 91 -16.37 2.26 -14.57
N THR A 92 -15.05 2.09 -14.46
CA THR A 92 -14.32 2.03 -13.19
C THR A 92 -14.10 3.40 -12.54
N LYS A 93 -14.17 4.49 -13.31
CA LYS A 93 -14.09 5.86 -12.80
C LYS A 93 -15.37 6.25 -12.04
N GLU A 94 -16.53 5.78 -12.51
CA GLU A 94 -17.81 5.95 -11.83
C GLU A 94 -18.01 4.93 -10.69
N HIS A 95 -17.48 3.71 -10.84
CA HIS A 95 -17.63 2.63 -9.85
C HIS A 95 -16.30 1.92 -9.52
N PRO A 96 -15.40 2.56 -8.74
CA PRO A 96 -14.13 1.94 -8.35
C PRO A 96 -14.33 0.72 -7.46
N ILE A 97 -13.43 -0.26 -7.57
CA ILE A 97 -13.32 -1.37 -6.61
C ILE A 97 -12.72 -0.80 -5.32
N VAL A 98 -13.60 -0.42 -4.38
CA VAL A 98 -13.22 0.15 -3.09
C VAL A 98 -12.95 -0.94 -2.06
N GLN A 99 -11.83 -0.82 -1.36
CA GLN A 99 -11.45 -1.55 -0.16
C GLN A 99 -11.42 -0.56 1.01
N LYS A 100 -12.39 -0.65 1.93
CA LYS A 100 -12.45 0.26 3.08
C LYS A 100 -11.22 0.06 3.96
N ILE A 101 -10.49 1.12 4.28
CA ILE A 101 -9.36 1.07 5.23
C ILE A 101 -9.86 0.48 6.56
N VAL A 102 -9.15 -0.52 7.09
CA VAL A 102 -9.45 -1.06 8.41
C VAL A 102 -8.70 -0.22 9.45
N PRO A 103 -9.41 0.42 10.40
CA PRO A 103 -8.76 1.12 11.48
C PRO A 103 -7.96 0.10 12.31
N ILE A 104 -6.63 0.28 12.35
CA ILE A 104 -5.77 -0.49 13.24
C ILE A 104 -6.23 -0.18 14.66
N LYS A 105 -6.86 -1.15 15.34
CA LYS A 105 -7.14 -1.03 16.78
C LYS A 105 -5.79 -0.85 17.48
N LYS A 106 -5.64 0.31 18.10
CA LYS A 106 -4.45 0.73 18.84
C LYS A 106 -4.35 0.00 20.18
#